data_AF-A0A841QEJ4-F1
#
_entry.id   AF-A0A841QEJ4-F1
#
_cell.length_a   1.000
_cell.length_b   1.000
_cell.length_c   1.000
_cell.angle_alpha   90.00
_cell.angle_beta   90.00
_cell.angle_gamma   90.00
#
_symmetry.space_group_name_H-M   'P 1'
#
loop_
_entity.id
_entity.type
_entity.pdbx_description
1 polymer ?
#
loop_
_entity_poly.entity_id
_entity_poly.type
_entity_poly.pdbx_seq_one_letter_code
_entity_poly.pdbx_strand_id
1 'polypeptide(L)'
;MSLSRLLRNLRLRAEGKPNRITDFDELRATLAQEQKRRAEAELEITTLQRRLSAHENNRPRDAKRRYAQKSGGTTCKRYQPHQNA
;
A
#
# COMPACT_ATOMS: atom_id res chain seq x y z
N MET A 1 23.70 -6.63 -34.12
CA MET A 1 24.92 -6.44 -33.30
C MET A 1 26.10 -7.05 -34.04
N SER A 2 27.21 -6.34 -34.25
CA SER A 2 28.36 -6.86 -35.00
C SER A 2 29.28 -7.73 -34.13
N LEU A 3 29.93 -8.73 -34.74
CA LEU A 3 30.83 -9.68 -34.06
C LEU A 3 31.99 -8.99 -33.35
N SER A 4 32.54 -7.93 -33.97
CA SER A 4 33.61 -7.08 -33.42
C SER A 4 33.21 -6.36 -32.12
N ARG A 5 31.96 -5.89 -32.01
CA ARG A 5 31.46 -5.27 -30.78
C ARG A 5 31.30 -6.30 -29.65
N LEU A 6 30.86 -7.52 -29.99
CA LEU A 6 30.68 -8.60 -29.03
C LEU A 6 32.02 -8.99 -28.39
N LEU A 7 33.05 -9.18 -29.21
CA LEU A 7 34.41 -9.51 -28.76
C LEU A 7 35.02 -8.40 -27.90
N ARG A 8 34.82 -7.12 -28.27
CA ARG A 8 35.26 -5.98 -27.45
C ARG A 8 34.60 -5.98 -26.07
N ASN A 9 33.31 -6.26 -26.00
CA ASN A 9 32.57 -6.30 -24.73
C ASN A 9 32.98 -7.51 -23.86
N LEU A 10 33.22 -8.68 -24.46
CA LEU A 10 33.75 -9.85 -23.76
C LEU A 10 35.15 -9.59 -23.19
N ARG A 11 36.01 -8.93 -23.97
CA ARG A 11 37.36 -8.53 -23.53
C ARG A 11 37.30 -7.51 -22.39
N LEU A 12 36.45 -6.47 -22.50
CA LEU A 12 36.25 -5.49 -21.42
C LEU A 12 35.76 -6.15 -20.13
N ARG A 13 34.87 -7.14 -20.24
CA ARG A 13 34.37 -7.92 -19.09
C ARG A 13 35.47 -8.76 -18.44
N ALA A 14 36.35 -9.40 -19.22
CA ALA A 14 37.47 -10.16 -18.69
C ALA A 14 38.56 -9.28 -18.05
N GLU A 15 38.75 -8.06 -18.56
CA GLU A 15 39.69 -7.08 -18.03
C GLU A 15 39.13 -6.28 -16.83
N GLY A 16 37.90 -6.56 -16.38
CA GLY A 16 37.25 -5.84 -15.28
C GLY A 16 36.96 -4.36 -15.58
N LYS A 17 36.98 -3.97 -16.86
CA LYS A 17 36.74 -2.60 -17.32
C LYS A 17 35.24 -2.36 -17.49
N PRO A 18 34.76 -1.12 -17.26
CA PRO A 18 33.34 -0.80 -17.42
C PRO A 18 32.86 -1.14 -18.83
N ASN A 19 31.78 -1.91 -18.90
CA ASN A 19 31.18 -2.40 -20.13
C ASN A 19 29.71 -1.97 -20.16
N ARG A 20 29.29 -1.29 -21.22
CA ARG A 20 27.90 -0.84 -21.35
C ARG A 20 26.87 -1.96 -21.22
N ILE A 21 27.24 -3.20 -21.57
CA ILE A 21 26.34 -4.36 -21.40
C ILE A 21 26.11 -4.70 -19.92
N THR A 22 27.16 -4.61 -19.08
CA THR A 22 27.01 -4.88 -17.65
C THR A 22 26.16 -3.79 -16.98
N ASP A 23 26.29 -2.54 -17.41
CA ASP A 23 25.45 -1.43 -16.93
C ASP A 23 23.96 -1.67 -17.26
N PHE A 24 23.65 -2.24 -18.44
CA PHE A 24 22.28 -2.63 -18.79
C PHE A 24 21.73 -3.76 -17.93
N ASP A 25 22.56 -4.72 -17.53
CA ASP A 25 22.15 -5.82 -16.66
C ASP A 25 21.89 -5.31 -15.23
N GLU A 26 22.70 -4.38 -14.72
CA GLU A 26 22.47 -3.70 -13.44
C GLU A 26 21.19 -2.84 -13.47
N LEU A 27 20.96 -2.09 -14.56
CA LEU A 27 19.72 -1.34 -14.75
C LEU A 27 18.49 -2.25 -14.81
N ARG A 28 18.59 -3.44 -15.40
CA ARG A 28 17.51 -4.43 -15.39
C ARG A 28 17.27 -5.01 -14.00
N ALA A 29 18.33 -5.29 -13.25
CA ALA A 29 18.22 -5.78 -11.88
C ALA A 29 17.54 -4.75 -10.97
N THR A 30 17.94 -3.47 -11.07
CA THR A 30 17.31 -2.38 -10.31
C THR A 30 15.86 -2.16 -10.74
N LEU A 31 15.54 -2.20 -12.04
CA LEU A 31 14.17 -2.14 -12.53
C LEU A 31 13.30 -3.26 -11.96
N ALA A 32 13.80 -4.50 -11.97
CA ALA A 32 13.07 -5.64 -11.42
C ALA A 32 12.85 -5.51 -9.90
N GLN A 33 13.84 -4.98 -9.18
CA GLN A 33 13.71 -4.69 -7.75
C GLN A 33 12.66 -3.61 -7.48
N GLU A 34 12.67 -2.53 -8.26
CA GLU A 34 11.69 -1.45 -8.13
C GLU A 34 10.27 -1.90 -8.51
N GLN A 35 10.13 -2.77 -9.52
CA GLN A 35 8.84 -3.37 -9.87
C GLN A 35 8.28 -4.25 -8.75
N LYS A 36 9.13 -5.04 -8.07
CA LYS A 36 8.72 -5.81 -6.89
C LYS A 36 8.26 -4.91 -5.75
N ARG A 37 9.04 -3.86 -5.43
CA ARG A 37 8.67 -2.86 -4.42
C ARG A 37 7.34 -2.17 -4.73
N ARG A 38 7.09 -1.84 -6.00
CA ARG A 38 5.81 -1.28 -6.44
C ARG A 38 4.66 -2.25 -6.24
N ALA A 39 4.82 -3.51 -6.63
CA ALA A 39 3.78 -4.53 -6.44
C ALA A 39 3.44 -4.75 -4.95
N GLU A 40 4.46 -4.75 -4.08
CA GLU A 40 4.27 -4.83 -2.62
C GLU A 40 3.52 -3.61 -2.06
N ALA A 41 3.91 -2.40 -2.48
CA ALA A 41 3.24 -1.17 -2.06
C ALA A 41 1.78 -1.08 -2.57
N GLU A 42 1.52 -1.50 -3.82
CA GLU A 42 0.16 -1.57 -4.38
C GLU A 42 -0.70 -2.57 -3.59
N LEU A 43 -0.14 -3.72 -3.23
CA LEU A 43 -0.83 -4.69 -2.37
C LEU A 43 -1.12 -4.09 -0.99
N GLU A 44 -0.18 -3.38 -0.36
CA GLU A 44 -0.42 -2.69 0.90
C GLU A 44 -1.54 -1.65 0.79
N ILE A 45 -1.52 -0.80 -0.24
CA ILE A 45 -2.57 0.21 -0.49
C ILE A 45 -3.95 -0.45 -0.59
N THR A 46 -4.08 -1.51 -1.39
CA THR A 46 -5.37 -2.20 -1.55
C THR A 46 -5.85 -2.85 -0.25
N THR A 47 -4.94 -3.38 0.56
CA THR A 47 -5.28 -3.93 1.88
C THR A 47 -5.74 -2.84 2.85
N LEU A 48 -5.06 -1.69 2.88
CA LEU A 48 -5.45 -0.55 3.71
C LEU A 48 -6.80 0.02 3.28
N GLN A 49 -7.06 0.13 1.98
CA GLN A 49 -8.37 0.54 1.45
C GLN A 49 -9.49 -0.41 1.88
N ARG A 50 -9.27 -1.74 1.84
CA ARG A 50 -10.24 -2.71 2.35
C ARG A 50 -10.47 -2.58 3.85
N ARG A 51 -9.42 -2.32 4.62
CA ARG A 51 -9.55 -2.12 6.09
C ARG A 51 -10.32 -0.84 6.40
N LEU A 52 -10.06 0.24 5.66
CA LEU A 52 -10.80 1.49 5.76
C LEU A 52 -12.28 1.28 5.44
N SER A 53 -12.59 0.64 4.30
CA SER A 53 -13.99 0.40 3.92
C SER A 53 -14.72 -0.49 4.92
N ALA A 54 -14.07 -1.53 5.45
CA ALA A 54 -14.64 -2.37 6.51
C ALA A 54 -14.92 -1.55 7.79
N HIS A 55 -13.99 -0.68 8.19
CA HIS A 55 -14.16 0.18 9.35
C HIS A 55 -15.27 1.24 9.16
N GLU A 56 -15.40 1.80 7.96
CA GLU A 56 -16.50 2.71 7.61
C GLU A 56 -17.86 2.01 7.61
N ASN A 57 -17.94 0.79 7.08
CA ASN A 57 -19.17 0.00 7.03
C ASN A 57 -19.61 -0.51 8.42
N ASN A 58 -18.65 -0.83 9.30
CA ASN A 58 -18.93 -1.29 10.67
C ASN A 58 -19.36 -0.16 11.62
N ARG A 59 -19.31 1.11 11.19
CA ARG A 59 -19.92 2.20 11.95
C ARG A 59 -21.41 2.26 11.63
N PRO A 60 -22.31 2.12 12.63
CA PRO A 60 -23.73 2.32 12.39
C PRO A 60 -23.93 3.74 11.84
N ARG A 61 -24.47 3.83 10.62
CA ARG A 61 -24.88 5.10 10.05
C ARG A 61 -26.22 5.48 10.66
N ASP A 62 -26.36 6.72 11.09
CA ASP A 62 -27.66 7.22 11.51
C ASP A 62 -28.62 7.31 10.30
N ALA A 63 -29.92 7.51 10.55
CA ALA A 63 -30.92 7.68 9.50
C ALA A 63 -30.64 8.87 8.54
N LYS A 64 -29.68 9.75 8.89
CA LYS A 64 -29.22 10.90 8.10
C LYS A 64 -27.87 10.64 7.41
N ARG A 65 -27.41 9.38 7.34
CA ARG A 65 -26.13 8.93 6.74
C ARG A 65 -24.87 9.54 7.34
N ARG A 66 -24.93 10.13 8.54
CA ARG A 66 -23.74 10.55 9.30
C ARG A 66 -23.20 9.34 10.07
N TYR A 67 -21.88 9.28 10.22
CA TYR A 67 -21.27 8.32 11.14
C TYR A 67 -21.84 8.58 12.53
N ALA A 68 -22.51 7.59 13.14
CA ALA A 68 -22.96 7.73 14.52
C ALA A 68 -21.72 7.96 15.40
N GLN A 69 -21.53 9.19 15.89
CA GLN A 69 -20.59 9.43 16.95
C GLN A 69 -21.02 8.52 18.11
N LYS A 70 -20.11 7.70 18.63
CA LYS A 70 -20.30 7.06 19.93
C LYS A 70 -20.30 8.17 20.99
N SER A 71 -21.39 8.91 21.10
CA SER A 71 -21.69 9.64 22.32
C SER A 71 -21.86 8.57 23.40
N GLY A 72 -20.97 8.57 24.39
CA GLY A 72 -21.07 7.70 25.56
C GLY A 72 -22.51 7.68 26.04
N GLY A 73 -23.11 6.49 26.05
CA GLY A 73 -24.52 6.31 26.35
C GLY A 73 -24.84 6.91 27.72
N THR A 74 -25.55 8.02 27.69
CA THR A 74 -26.21 8.67 28.80
C THR A 74 -27.17 7.70 29.48
N THR A 75 -26.77 7.11 30.60
CA THR A 75 -27.74 6.58 31.57
C THR A 75 -28.38 7.75 32.32
N CYS A 76 -29.24 8.52 31.65
CA CYS A 76 -30.19 9.37 32.36
C CYS A 76 -31.38 8.49 32.74
N LYS A 77 -31.37 7.96 33.97
CA LYS A 77 -32.55 7.33 34.55
C LYS A 77 -33.71 8.33 34.48
N ARG A 78 -34.78 7.94 33.78
CA ARG A 78 -36.05 8.67 33.75
C ARG A 78 -36.63 8.65 35.16
N TYR A 79 -36.47 9.73 35.91
CA TYR A 79 -37.15 9.93 37.19
C TYR A 79 -38.65 10.00 36.90
N GLN A 80 -39.41 8.97 37.28
CA GLN A 80 -40.87 9.04 37.31
C GLN A 80 -41.27 9.71 38.62
N PRO A 81 -42.07 10.79 38.60
CA PRO A 81 -42.59 11.36 39.83
C PRO A 81 -43.61 10.38 40.43
N HIS A 82 -43.37 9.97 41.68
CA HIS A 82 -44.38 9.31 42.50
C HIS A 82 -45.58 10.26 42.63
N GLN A 83 -46.72 9.89 42.07
CA GLN A 83 -48.00 10.46 42.45
C GLN A 83 -48.44 9.76 43.74
N ASN A 84 -48.61 10.56 44.79
CA ASN A 84 -49.12 10.14 46.09
C ASN A 84 -50.57 9.70 45.98
N ALA A 85 -50.93 8.64 46.71
CA ALA A 85 -52.28 8.36 47.19
C ALA A 85 -52.17 7.86 48.63
#